data_AF-A0A9W9MF23-F1
#
_entry.id   AF-A0A9W9MF23-F1
#
_cell.length_a   1.000
_cell.length_b   1.000
_cell.length_c   1.000
_cell.angle_alpha   90.00
_cell.angle_beta   90.00
_cell.angle_gamma   90.00
#
_symmetry.space_group_name_H-M   'P 1'
#
loop_
_entity.id
_entity.type
_entity.pdbx_description
1 polymer ?
#
loop_
_entity_poly.entity_id
_entity_poly.type
_entity_poly.pdbx_seq_one_letter_code
_entity_poly.pdbx_strand_id
1 'polypeptide(L)'
;MSARRPHGQSYADVASKPPTTSDSDVTPAVPSDVIYKLLGFTAAMAFLPIAMYFLTVKTIFGGNATYSGITAAVTANVVLFAYIYVAWKEDQGDRQEAEKSKSKKAQ
;
A
#
# COMPACT_ATOMS: atom_id res chain seq x y z
N MET A 1 27.05 -60.15 -22.86
CA MET A 1 28.09 -59.31 -22.22
C MET A 1 27.40 -58.27 -21.35
N SER A 2 27.76 -58.24 -20.07
CA SER A 2 27.09 -57.54 -18.96
C SER A 2 26.90 -56.04 -19.15
N ALA A 3 25.80 -55.55 -18.58
CA ALA A 3 25.46 -54.15 -18.37
C ALA A 3 26.59 -53.37 -17.70
N ARG A 4 26.94 -52.20 -18.26
CA ARG A 4 27.67 -51.16 -17.54
C ARG A 4 26.69 -50.09 -17.08
N ARG A 5 26.35 -50.12 -15.79
CA ARG A 5 25.75 -48.98 -15.07
C ARG A 5 26.87 -47.96 -14.83
N PRO A 6 26.74 -46.68 -15.20
CA PRO A 6 27.59 -45.64 -14.63
C PRO A 6 27.03 -45.27 -13.26
N HIS A 7 27.55 -45.89 -12.20
CA HIS A 7 27.49 -45.33 -10.85
C HIS A 7 28.59 -44.29 -10.72
N GLY A 8 28.24 -43.13 -10.17
CA GLY A 8 29.21 -42.23 -9.54
C GLY A 8 29.09 -40.76 -9.90
N GLN A 9 27.91 -40.15 -9.76
CA GLN A 9 27.93 -38.75 -9.32
C GLN A 9 28.42 -38.76 -7.87
N SER A 10 29.67 -38.37 -7.67
CA SER A 10 30.30 -38.35 -6.37
C SER A 10 29.62 -37.28 -5.53
N TYR A 11 29.30 -37.58 -4.27
CA TYR A 11 28.75 -36.60 -3.32
C TYR A 11 29.69 -35.38 -3.13
N ALA A 12 30.95 -35.46 -3.55
CA ALA A 12 31.88 -34.34 -3.60
C ALA A 12 31.59 -33.33 -4.74
N ASP A 13 30.93 -33.76 -5.82
CA ASP A 13 30.60 -32.91 -6.98
C ASP A 13 29.37 -32.03 -6.71
N VAL A 14 28.45 -32.49 -5.86
CA VAL A 14 27.32 -31.67 -5.36
C VAL A 14 27.75 -30.70 -4.27
N ALA A 15 28.82 -31.01 -3.53
CA ALA A 15 29.35 -30.16 -2.46
C ALA A 15 30.27 -29.03 -2.96
N SER A 16 30.77 -29.13 -4.20
CA SER A 16 31.69 -28.16 -4.80
C SER A 16 31.01 -27.09 -5.65
N LYS A 17 29.67 -27.14 -5.81
CA LYS A 17 28.94 -26.03 -6.40
C LYS A 17 28.73 -24.96 -5.33
N PRO A 18 29.36 -23.77 -5.45
CA PRO A 18 29.07 -22.69 -4.51
C PRO A 18 27.56 -22.44 -4.55
N PRO A 19 26.91 -22.20 -3.39
CA PRO A 19 25.52 -21.80 -3.39
C PRO A 19 25.43 -20.57 -4.29
N THR A 20 24.74 -20.71 -5.41
CA THR A 20 24.36 -19.55 -6.23
C THR A 20 23.66 -18.63 -5.27
N THR A 21 24.28 -17.50 -4.97
CA THR A 21 23.73 -16.47 -4.10
C THR A 21 22.41 -16.09 -4.73
N SER A 22 21.32 -16.67 -4.22
CA SER A 22 19.97 -16.29 -4.61
C SER A 22 19.86 -14.86 -4.13
N ASP A 23 19.98 -13.90 -5.04
CA ASP A 23 19.74 -12.51 -4.73
C ASP A 23 18.35 -12.44 -4.10
N SER A 24 18.32 -12.13 -2.81
CA SER A 24 17.11 -11.85 -2.07
C SER A 24 16.56 -10.54 -2.63
N ASP A 25 15.84 -10.65 -3.75
CA ASP A 25 15.18 -9.51 -4.37
C ASP A 25 14.10 -9.02 -3.39
N VAL A 26 14.46 -7.96 -2.67
CA VAL A 26 13.60 -7.24 -1.71
C VAL A 26 12.89 -6.08 -2.39
N THR A 27 12.91 -6.02 -3.72
CA THR A 27 12.12 -5.03 -4.46
C THR A 27 10.66 -5.17 -4.04
N PRO A 28 10.03 -4.10 -3.53
CA PRO A 28 8.66 -4.19 -3.03
C PRO A 28 7.72 -4.68 -4.15
N ALA A 29 7.13 -5.86 -3.95
CA ALA A 29 6.14 -6.43 -4.86
C ALA A 29 4.84 -5.59 -4.94
N VAL A 30 4.70 -4.60 -4.07
CA VAL A 30 3.55 -3.70 -3.98
C VAL A 30 3.91 -2.36 -4.65
N PRO A 31 3.08 -1.83 -5.57
CA PRO A 31 3.34 -0.56 -6.23
C PRO A 31 3.58 0.57 -5.23
N SER A 32 4.60 1.41 -5.48
CA SER A 32 4.96 2.52 -4.60
C SER A 32 3.82 3.54 -4.39
N ASP A 33 2.97 3.72 -5.40
CA ASP A 33 1.77 4.55 -5.32
C ASP A 33 0.82 4.10 -4.19
N VAL A 34 0.63 2.78 -4.03
CA VAL A 34 -0.19 2.21 -2.95
C VAL A 34 0.43 2.51 -1.59
N ILE A 35 1.76 2.45 -1.48
CA ILE A 35 2.48 2.72 -0.22
C ILE A 35 2.23 4.17 0.22
N TYR A 36 2.35 5.14 -0.68
CA TYR A 36 2.09 6.54 -0.36
C TYR A 36 0.63 6.80 0.02
N LYS A 37 -0.32 6.13 -0.63
CA LYS A 37 -1.76 6.23 -0.30
C LYS A 37 -2.06 5.67 1.08
N LEU A 38 -1.55 4.49 1.41
CA LEU A 38 -1.71 3.87 2.73
C LEU A 38 -1.10 4.76 3.82
N LEU A 39 0.12 5.24 3.60
CA LEU A 39 0.81 6.11 4.55
C LEU A 39 0.07 7.45 4.73
N GLY A 40 -0.39 8.06 3.63
CA GLY A 40 -1.17 9.29 3.64
C GLY A 40 -2.51 9.14 4.38
N PHE A 41 -3.23 8.04 4.16
CA PHE A 41 -4.49 7.79 4.85
C PHE A 41 -4.32 7.51 6.34
N THR A 42 -3.27 6.77 6.69
CA THR A 42 -2.95 6.48 8.09
C THR A 42 -2.61 7.77 8.84
N ALA A 43 -1.78 8.62 8.22
CA ALA A 43 -1.48 9.94 8.76
C ALA A 43 -2.75 10.81 8.85
N ALA A 44 -3.56 10.85 7.80
CA ALA A 44 -4.81 11.62 7.80
C ALA A 44 -5.75 11.21 8.95
N MET A 45 -5.96 9.92 9.15
CA MET A 45 -6.85 9.43 10.21
C MET A 45 -6.36 9.78 11.62
N ALA A 46 -5.05 9.84 11.84
CA ALA A 46 -4.47 10.25 13.12
C ALA A 46 -4.46 11.78 13.28
N PHE A 47 -3.96 12.51 12.28
CA PHE A 47 -3.67 13.94 12.44
C PHE A 47 -4.88 14.83 12.18
N LEU A 48 -5.76 14.55 11.21
CA LEU A 48 -6.87 15.46 10.88
C LEU A 48 -7.88 15.62 12.02
N PRO A 49 -8.41 14.55 12.65
CA PRO A 49 -9.38 14.70 13.75
C PRO A 49 -8.76 15.39 14.96
N ILE A 50 -7.50 15.07 15.28
CA ILE A 50 -6.75 15.67 16.40
C ILE A 50 -6.47 17.14 16.12
N ALA A 51 -5.95 17.47 14.92
CA ALA A 51 -5.70 18.85 14.51
C ALA A 51 -7.00 19.66 14.53
N MET A 52 -8.10 19.08 14.04
CA MET A 52 -9.38 19.78 14.01
C MET A 52 -9.95 20.03 15.41
N TYR A 53 -9.75 19.11 16.36
CA TYR A 53 -10.07 19.33 17.77
C TYR A 53 -9.33 20.57 18.34
N PHE A 54 -8.01 20.61 18.19
CA PHE A 54 -7.20 21.71 18.73
C PHE A 54 -7.42 23.03 17.99
N LEU A 55 -7.71 22.99 16.69
CA LEU A 55 -8.11 24.17 15.93
C LEU A 55 -9.44 24.71 16.46
N THR A 56 -10.47 23.87 16.55
CA THR A 56 -11.82 24.32 16.95
C THR A 56 -11.94 24.74 18.41
N VAL A 57 -11.20 24.10 19.33
CA VAL A 57 -11.20 24.48 20.76
C VAL A 57 -10.61 25.87 20.97
N LYS A 58 -9.64 26.27 20.15
CA LYS A 58 -8.90 27.53 20.29
C LYS A 58 -9.53 28.69 19.51
N THR A 59 -10.22 28.42 18.40
CA THR A 59 -10.72 29.48 17.49
C THR A 59 -12.24 29.71 17.55
N ILE A 60 -13.04 28.68 17.87
CA ILE A 60 -14.50 28.73 17.69
C ILE A 60 -15.24 28.63 19.03
N PHE A 61 -14.84 27.71 19.91
CA PHE A 61 -15.61 27.40 21.13
C PHE A 61 -15.02 27.93 22.44
N GLY A 62 -14.00 28.79 22.37
CA GLY A 62 -13.44 29.50 23.54
C GLY A 62 -12.97 28.58 24.67
N GLY A 63 -12.46 27.39 24.36
CA GLY A 63 -12.01 26.41 25.36
C GLY A 63 -13.04 25.34 25.75
N ASN A 64 -14.26 25.34 25.21
CA ASN A 64 -15.22 24.27 25.53
C ASN A 64 -14.87 22.96 24.81
N ALA A 65 -14.33 22.02 25.59
CA ALA A 65 -13.89 20.70 25.11
C ALA A 65 -15.04 19.85 24.55
N THR A 66 -16.27 20.00 25.05
CA THR A 66 -17.41 19.19 24.59
C THR A 66 -17.81 19.53 23.16
N TYR A 67 -17.99 20.82 22.84
CA TYR A 67 -18.33 21.24 21.46
C TYR A 67 -17.21 20.97 20.47
N SER A 68 -15.96 21.12 20.92
CA SER A 68 -14.78 20.84 20.11
C SER A 68 -14.62 19.34 19.85
N GLY A 69 -14.92 18.51 20.86
CA GLY A 69 -14.95 17.05 20.74
C GLY A 69 -16.03 16.57 19.77
N ILE A 70 -17.25 17.14 19.82
CA ILE A 70 -18.32 16.84 18.86
C ILE A 70 -17.88 17.21 17.44
N THR A 71 -17.27 18.38 17.26
CA THR A 71 -16.79 18.82 15.95
C THR A 71 -15.68 17.93 15.41
N ALA A 72 -14.78 17.47 16.29
CA ALA A 72 -13.74 16.50 15.92
C ALA A 72 -14.34 15.15 15.50
N ALA A 73 -15.36 14.66 16.20
CA ALA A 73 -16.07 13.43 15.83
C ALA A 73 -16.77 13.58 14.47
N VAL A 74 -17.42 14.71 14.19
CA VAL A 74 -17.99 15.00 12.87
C VAL A 74 -16.89 15.03 11.80
N THR A 75 -15.77 15.66 12.09
CA THR A 75 -14.61 15.73 11.18
C THR A 75 -14.07 14.34 10.86
N ALA A 76 -13.98 13.44 11.83
CA ALA A 76 -13.56 12.06 11.60
C ALA A 76 -14.49 11.33 10.61
N ASN A 77 -15.81 11.56 10.70
CA ASN A 77 -16.75 11.01 9.72
C ASN A 77 -16.57 11.63 8.33
N VAL A 78 -16.26 12.92 8.24
CA VAL A 78 -15.92 13.57 6.95
C VAL A 78 -14.64 12.98 6.35
N VAL A 79 -13.62 12.69 7.16
CA VAL A 79 -12.38 12.02 6.71
C VAL A 79 -12.70 10.62 6.16
N LEU A 80 -13.61 9.87 6.81
CA LEU A 80 -14.07 8.58 6.30
C LEU A 80 -14.77 8.72 4.95
N PHE A 81 -15.67 9.69 4.78
CA PHE A 81 -16.29 9.95 3.47
C PHE A 81 -15.27 10.34 2.40
N ALA A 82 -14.29 11.17 2.76
CA ALA A 82 -13.19 11.54 1.86
C ALA A 82 -12.35 10.33 1.45
N TYR A 83 -12.11 9.37 2.35
CA TYR A 83 -11.46 8.09 2.01
C TYR A 83 -12.21 7.34 0.93
N ILE A 84 -13.51 7.14 1.13
CA ILE A 84 -14.37 6.42 0.18
C ILE A 84 -14.38 7.15 -1.17
N TYR A 85 -14.48 8.48 -1.14
CA TYR A 85 -14.46 9.28 -2.36
C TYR A 85 -13.15 9.18 -3.14
N VAL A 86 -12.00 9.28 -2.46
CA VAL A 86 -10.68 9.13 -3.09
C VAL A 86 -10.53 7.73 -3.67
N ALA A 87 -10.88 6.70 -2.91
CA ALA A 87 -10.85 5.31 -3.37
C ALA A 87 -11.71 5.11 -4.63
N TRP A 88 -12.90 5.71 -4.68
CA TRP A 88 -13.77 5.64 -5.86
C TRP A 88 -13.19 6.39 -7.07
N LYS A 89 -12.59 7.57 -6.86
CA LYS A 89 -11.94 8.33 -7.93
C LYS A 89 -10.74 7.58 -8.52
N GLU A 90 -9.98 6.90 -7.67
CA GLU A 90 -8.86 6.07 -8.09
C GLU A 90 -9.32 4.82 -8.86
N ASP A 91 -10.35 4.12 -8.37
CA ASP A 91 -10.96 2.99 -9.07
C ASP A 91 -11.47 3.36 -10.47
N GLN A 92 -12.01 4.56 -10.64
CA GLN A 92 -12.40 5.06 -11.97
C GLN A 92 -11.22 5.35 -12.89
N GLY A 93 -10.10 5.87 -12.35
CA GLY A 93 -8.89 6.17 -13.13
C GLY A 93 -8.28 4.90 -13.72
N ASP A 94 -8.11 3.87 -12.90
CA ASP A 94 -7.56 2.58 -13.31
C ASP A 94 -8.43 1.92 -14.39
N ARG A 95 -9.76 2.00 -14.26
CA ARG A 95 -10.70 1.48 -15.26
C ARG A 95 -10.58 2.20 -16.60
N GLN A 96 -10.42 3.53 -16.59
CA GLN A 96 -10.27 4.31 -17.81
C GLN A 96 -8.92 4.05 -18.52
N GLU A 97 -7.83 3.87 -17.76
CA GLU A 97 -6.52 3.53 -18.32
C GLU A 97 -6.49 2.10 -18.89
N ALA A 98 -7.18 1.15 -18.24
CA ALA A 98 -7.36 -0.21 -18.73
C ALA A 98 -8.16 -0.25 -20.05
N GLU A 99 -9.19 0.59 -20.21
CA GLU A 99 -9.94 0.67 -21.47
C GLU A 99 -9.13 1.34 -22.59
N LYS A 100 -8.38 2.40 -22.27
CA LYS A 100 -7.52 3.09 -23.24
C LYS A 100 -6.40 2.18 -23.77
N SER A 101 -5.77 1.40 -22.89
CA SER A 101 -4.72 0.45 -23.26
C SER A 101 -5.26 -0.73 -24.10
N LYS A 102 -6.49 -1.20 -23.83
CA LYS A 102 -7.16 -2.21 -24.68
C LYS A 102 -7.48 -1.67 -26.08
N SER A 103 -7.96 -0.43 -26.21
CA SER A 103 -8.28 0.17 -27.51
C SER A 103 -7.06 0.35 -28.41
N LYS A 104 -5.90 0.75 -27.85
CA LYS A 104 -4.63 0.89 -28.58
C LYS A 104 -4.02 -0.42 -29.05
N LYS A 105 -4.37 -1.55 -28.42
CA LYS A 105 -3.85 -2.88 -28.76
C LYS A 105 -4.71 -3.60 -29.81
N ALA A 106 -5.93 -3.09 -30.06
CA ALA A 106 -6.88 -3.60 -31.03
C ALA A 106 -6.84 -2.83 -32.38
N GLN A 107 -6.06 -1.75 -32.46
CA GLN A 107 -5.78 -0.96 -33.66
C GLN A 107 -4.37 -1.25 -34.15
#